data_AF-A0A965R3R8-F1
#
_entry.id   AF-A0A965R3R8-F1
#
_cell.length_a   1.000
_cell.length_b   1.000
_cell.length_c   1.000
_cell.angle_alpha   90.00
_cell.angle_beta   90.00
_cell.angle_gamma   90.00
#
_symmetry.space_group_name_H-M   'P 1'
#
loop_
_entity.id
_entity.type
_entity.pdbx_description
1 polymer ?
#
loop_
_entity_poly.entity_id
_entity_poly.type
_entity_poly.pdbx_seq_one_letter_code
_entity_poly.pdbx_strand_id
1 'polypeptide(L)'
;AHHDELPRGHRLHVETCGTLEEILLGPSHRPDGTANLVGALRRSMATTGYSDVKEFQRVDVVVAPSSSLAGPSGVIATTGP
;
A
#
# COMPACT_ATOMS: atom_id res chain seq x y z
N ALA A 1 5.08 3.24 -30.77
CA ALA A 1 3.86 3.73 -31.43
C ALA A 1 2.94 4.31 -30.35
N HIS A 2 2.82 5.64 -30.29
CA HIS A 2 1.82 6.34 -29.49
C HIS A 2 0.55 6.42 -30.36
N HIS A 3 -0.60 5.95 -29.86
CA HIS A 3 -1.88 6.01 -30.55
C HIS A 3 -2.70 7.13 -29.91
N ASP A 4 -3.07 8.15 -30.69
CA ASP A 4 -3.65 9.40 -30.18
C ASP A 4 -5.06 9.24 -29.58
N GLU A 5 -5.77 8.18 -29.93
CA GLU A 5 -7.17 7.94 -29.60
C GLU A 5 -7.37 7.11 -28.31
N LEU A 6 -6.33 6.43 -27.84
CA LEU A 6 -6.35 5.60 -26.63
C LEU A 6 -5.09 5.85 -25.79
N PRO A 7 -5.00 7.00 -25.08
CA PRO A 7 -3.89 7.25 -24.18
C PRO A 7 -3.86 6.13 -23.13
N ARG A 8 -2.88 5.22 -23.22
CA ARG A 8 -2.73 4.04 -22.35
C ARG A 8 -2.35 4.37 -20.89
N GLY A 9 -2.56 5.61 -20.47
CA GLY A 9 -2.27 6.09 -19.13
C GLY A 9 -1.84 7.56 -19.12
N HIS A 10 -2.13 8.21 -18.00
CA HIS A 10 -1.59 9.52 -17.66
C HIS A 10 -0.24 9.35 -16.99
N ARG A 11 0.81 10.04 -17.46
CA ARG A 11 2.09 10.08 -16.77
C ARG A 11 2.02 11.14 -15.68
N LEU A 12 2.16 10.72 -14.43
CA LEU A 12 2.31 11.62 -13.30
C LEU A 12 3.79 11.69 -12.92
N HIS A 13 4.31 12.89 -12.73
CA HIS A 13 5.62 13.06 -12.13
C HIS A 13 5.52 12.79 -10.62
N VAL A 14 6.40 11.96 -10.10
CA VAL A 14 6.54 11.69 -8.67
C VAL A 14 7.95 12.01 -8.24
N GLU A 15 8.09 12.62 -7.07
CA GLU A 15 9.38 12.96 -6.48
C GLU A 15 10.09 11.71 -5.94
N THR A 16 11.40 11.79 -5.78
CA THR A 16 12.20 10.71 -5.20
C THR A 16 12.03 10.67 -3.69
N CYS A 17 11.50 9.57 -3.15
CA CYS A 17 11.27 9.39 -1.71
C CYS A 17 12.46 8.80 -0.93
N GLY A 18 13.52 8.36 -1.61
CA GLY A 18 14.71 7.76 -1.02
C GLY A 18 15.42 6.80 -1.97
N THR A 19 16.45 6.14 -1.49
CA THR A 19 17.07 4.99 -2.18
C THR A 19 16.11 3.81 -2.24
N LEU A 20 16.33 2.89 -3.18
CA LEU A 20 15.52 1.66 -3.25
C LEU A 20 15.60 0.86 -1.95
N GLU A 21 16.76 0.83 -1.31
CA GLU A 21 16.96 0.16 -0.02
C GLU A 21 16.09 0.78 1.08
N GLU A 22 16.05 2.10 1.21
CA GLU A 22 15.19 2.80 2.17
C GLU A 22 13.70 2.58 1.87
N ILE A 23 13.33 2.61 0.58
CA ILE A 23 11.95 2.39 0.15
C ILE A 23 11.48 0.98 0.55
N LEU A 24 12.31 -0.04 0.30
CA LEU A 24 11.94 -1.43 0.58
C LEU A 24 12.10 -1.80 2.06
N LEU A 25 13.23 -1.44 2.67
CA LEU A 25 13.68 -1.96 3.96
C LEU A 25 13.67 -0.92 5.09
N GLY A 26 13.60 0.37 4.74
CA GLY A 26 13.68 1.48 5.68
C GLY A 26 15.12 1.93 5.99
N PRO A 27 15.31 2.87 6.93
CA PRO A 27 14.30 3.44 7.83
C PRO A 27 13.26 4.31 7.09
N SER A 28 12.04 4.38 7.63
CA SER A 28 11.07 5.37 7.14
C SER A 28 11.18 6.64 7.97
N HIS A 29 11.39 7.77 7.30
CA HIS A 29 11.43 9.09 7.93
C HIS A 29 10.03 9.74 8.06
N ARG A 30 9.02 9.17 7.40
CA ARG A 30 7.64 9.66 7.40
C ARG A 30 6.64 8.52 7.62
N PRO A 31 5.50 8.75 8.29
CA PRO A 31 4.47 7.75 8.50
C PRO A 31 3.47 7.65 7.34
N ASP A 32 3.81 8.16 6.15
CA ASP A 32 2.95 8.21 4.95
C ASP A 32 2.96 6.92 4.11
N GLY A 33 3.80 5.95 4.48
CA GLY A 33 3.90 4.66 3.79
C GLY A 33 4.73 4.69 2.50
N THR A 34 5.48 5.77 2.24
CA THR A 34 6.33 5.86 1.03
C THR A 34 7.65 5.09 1.16
N ALA A 35 8.00 4.62 2.36
CA ALA A 35 9.23 3.87 2.64
C ALA A 35 9.00 2.76 3.67
N ASN A 36 9.97 1.85 3.79
CA ASN A 36 9.88 0.63 4.62
C ASN A 36 8.67 -0.27 4.26
N LEU A 37 8.48 -0.54 2.97
CA LEU A 37 7.38 -1.38 2.47
C LEU A 37 7.39 -2.79 3.08
N VAL A 38 8.56 -3.40 3.25
CA VAL A 38 8.69 -4.74 3.86
C VAL A 38 8.31 -4.72 5.33
N GLY A 39 8.73 -3.70 6.09
CA GLY A 39 8.33 -3.56 7.50
C GLY A 39 6.84 -3.25 7.66
N ALA A 40 6.26 -2.47 6.75
CA ALA A 40 4.81 -2.22 6.71
C ALA A 40 4.02 -3.50 6.46
N LEU A 41 4.45 -4.33 5.50
CA LEU A 41 3.84 -5.63 5.24
C LEU A 41 3.96 -6.57 6.45
N ARG A 42 5.14 -6.67 7.07
CA ARG A 42 5.36 -7.49 8.27
C ARG A 42 4.45 -7.07 9.43
N ARG A 43 4.31 -5.76 9.67
CA ARG A 43 3.38 -5.24 10.68
C ARG A 43 1.94 -5.62 10.35
N SER A 44 1.53 -5.46 9.11
CA SER A 44 0.17 -5.83 8.66
C SER A 44 -0.09 -7.31 8.92
N MET A 45 0.83 -8.19 8.50
CA MET A 45 0.73 -9.63 8.74
C MET A 45 0.67 -9.96 10.24
N ALA A 46 1.53 -9.34 11.06
CA ALA A 46 1.54 -9.54 12.50
C ALA A 46 0.23 -9.10 13.19
N THR A 47 -0.36 -7.96 12.77
CA THR A 47 -1.64 -7.47 13.29
C THR A 47 -2.79 -8.42 12.95
N THR A 48 -2.74 -9.06 11.78
CA THR A 48 -3.75 -10.02 11.32
C THR A 48 -3.49 -11.47 11.77
N GLY A 49 -2.35 -11.75 12.40
CA GLY A 49 -1.99 -13.09 12.89
C GLY A 49 -1.38 -14.02 11.84
N TYR A 50 -0.92 -13.51 10.69
CA TYR A 50 -0.28 -14.32 9.64
C TYR A 50 1.24 -14.24 9.71
N SER A 51 1.91 -15.36 9.44
CA SER A 51 3.38 -15.43 9.41
C SER A 51 3.94 -15.69 8.00
N ASP A 52 3.09 -16.12 7.06
CA ASP A 52 3.45 -16.36 5.67
C ASP A 52 2.59 -15.54 4.68
N VAL A 53 3.22 -15.10 3.59
CA VAL A 53 2.57 -14.25 2.57
C VAL A 53 1.42 -14.98 1.86
N LYS A 54 1.52 -16.30 1.65
CA LYS A 54 0.45 -17.09 1.03
C LYS A 54 -0.74 -17.24 1.95
N GLU A 55 -0.53 -17.31 3.25
CA GLU A 55 -1.62 -17.31 4.22
C GLU A 55 -2.28 -15.93 4.30
N PHE A 56 -1.46 -14.86 4.32
CA PHE A 56 -1.94 -13.49 4.32
C PHE A 56 -2.85 -13.14 3.13
N GLN A 57 -2.66 -13.78 1.97
CA GLN A 57 -3.54 -13.62 0.80
C GLN A 57 -5.00 -14.05 1.07
N ARG A 58 -5.26 -14.79 2.15
CA ARG A 58 -6.60 -15.24 2.57
C ARG A 58 -7.21 -14.38 3.68
N VAL A 59 -6.58 -13.25 4.03
CA VAL A 59 -7.10 -12.35 5.07
C VAL A 59 -8.48 -11.81 4.72
N ASP A 60 -9.34 -11.70 5.73
CA ASP A 60 -10.65 -11.06 5.59
C ASP A 60 -10.49 -9.54 5.41
N VAL A 61 -11.11 -9.01 4.34
CA VAL A 61 -11.05 -7.60 3.96
C VAL A 61 -12.45 -7.00 4.05
N VAL A 62 -12.61 -6.00 4.91
CA VAL A 62 -13.82 -5.16 4.94
C VAL A 62 -13.60 -3.95 4.03
N VAL A 63 -14.45 -3.79 3.03
CA VAL A 63 -14.48 -2.60 2.17
C VAL A 63 -15.56 -1.66 2.68
N ALA A 64 -15.15 -0.56 3.32
CA ALA A 64 -16.07 0.53 3.59
C ALA A 64 -16.38 1.27 2.27
N PRO A 65 -17.66 1.62 1.99
CA PRO A 65 -17.97 2.49 0.85
C PRO A 65 -17.24 3.82 1.05
N SER A 66 -16.37 4.17 0.10
CA SER A 66 -15.68 5.45 0.12
C SER A 66 -16.71 6.57 -0.10
N SER A 67 -17.12 7.23 0.98
CA SER A 67 -17.74 8.55 0.86
C SER A 67 -16.71 9.46 0.18
N SER A 68 -17.03 9.95 -1.01
CA SER A 68 -16.13 10.66 -1.93
C SER A 68 -15.64 12.03 -1.43
N LEU A 69 -15.59 12.28 -0.12
CA LEU A 69 -15.35 13.60 0.47
C LEU A 69 -14.41 13.64 1.69
N ALA A 70 -13.73 12.55 2.08
CA ALA A 70 -12.77 12.64 3.18
C ALA A 70 -11.59 11.65 3.05
N GLY A 71 -10.44 12.19 2.62
CA GLY A 71 -9.08 11.68 2.89
C GLY A 71 -8.69 10.28 2.37
N PRO A 72 -7.43 10.06 1.97
CA PRO A 72 -6.94 8.73 1.62
C PRO A 72 -6.64 7.96 2.91
N SER A 73 -7.67 7.43 3.55
CA SER A 73 -7.50 6.44 4.62
C SER A 73 -8.63 5.44 4.50
N GLY A 74 -8.56 4.64 3.43
CA GLY A 74 -9.28 3.38 3.37
C GLY A 74 -8.73 2.49 4.48
N VAL A 75 -9.34 2.58 5.66
CA VAL A 75 -9.05 1.67 6.77
C VAL A 75 -9.54 0.29 6.33
N ILE A 76 -8.62 -0.58 5.95
CA ILE A 76 -8.89 -2.01 5.88
C ILE A 76 -9.02 -2.46 7.33
N ALA A 77 -10.25 -2.49 7.84
CA ALA A 77 -10.55 -3.13 9.10
C ALA A 77 -10.52 -4.64 8.83
N THR A 78 -9.40 -5.30 9.10
CA THR A 78 -9.35 -6.76 9.13
C THR A 78 -9.96 -7.21 10.46
N THR A 79 -11.12 -7.84 10.44
CA THR A 79 -11.56 -8.67 11.56
C THR A 79 -10.62 -9.85 11.62
N GLY A 80 -9.66 -9.82 12.55
CA GLY A 80 -8.93 -11.04 12.91
C GLY A 80 -9.89 -12.06 13.54
N PRO A 81 -9.47 -13.33 13.68
CA PRO A 81 -10.21 -14.32 14.46
C PRO A 81 -10.40 -13.89 15.92
#